data_AF-A0A972JWV8-F1
#
_entry.id   AF-A0A972JWV8-F1
#
_cell.length_a   1.000
_cell.length_b   1.000
_cell.length_c   1.000
_cell.angle_alpha   90.00
_cell.angle_beta   90.00
_cell.angle_gamma   90.00
#
_symmetry.space_group_name_H-M   'P 1'
#
loop_
_entity.id
_entity.type
_entity.pdbx_description
1 polymer ?
#
loop_
_entity_poly.entity_id
_entity_poly.type
_entity_poly.pdbx_seq_one_letter_code
_entity_poly.pdbx_strand_id
1 'polypeptide(L)'
;MDWSDVTTPLRSAHHQNRFSPHSRLDRLQSGSIHNIFTTSPELQQLREANTENDEELNGIIEELEQQEEESKQRFISVLNRIASAQCDRLYGAGNTIEVRSRLAINTFPRFSQRDLPDEAGTLEYFMFEWAPYERVAPITAS
;
A
#
# COMPACT_ATOMS: atom_id res chain seq x y z
N MET A 1 10.31 -19.08 4.20
CA MET A 1 10.05 -17.92 5.07
C MET A 1 8.55 -17.71 5.06
N ASP A 2 7.91 -17.80 6.23
CA ASP A 2 6.47 -17.59 6.35
C ASP A 2 6.13 -16.09 6.40
N TRP A 3 5.08 -15.72 5.68
CA TRP A 3 4.52 -14.37 5.71
C TRP A 3 3.36 -14.32 6.70
N SER A 4 3.33 -13.28 7.53
CA SER A 4 2.22 -13.06 8.46
C SER A 4 1.21 -12.07 7.88
N ASP A 5 -0.06 -12.49 7.74
CA ASP A 5 -1.12 -11.59 7.34
C ASP A 5 -1.59 -10.74 8.53
N VAL A 6 -1.17 -9.48 8.53
CA VAL A 6 -1.51 -8.49 9.55
C VAL A 6 -2.78 -7.69 9.21
N THR A 7 -3.37 -7.91 8.03
CA THR A 7 -4.48 -7.10 7.50
C THR A 7 -5.83 -7.79 7.66
N THR A 8 -5.91 -9.12 7.48
CA THR A 8 -7.18 -9.87 7.59
C THR A 8 -7.87 -9.70 8.94
N PRO A 9 -7.18 -9.73 10.10
CA PRO A 9 -7.83 -9.46 11.39
C PRO A 9 -8.42 -8.04 11.48
N LEU A 10 -7.71 -7.03 10.94
CA LEU A 10 -8.16 -5.64 10.95
C LEU A 10 -9.38 -5.43 10.05
N ARG A 11 -9.36 -6.01 8.84
CA ARG A 11 -10.51 -5.99 7.92
C ARG A 11 -11.72 -6.68 8.52
N SER A 12 -11.52 -7.85 9.14
CA SER A 12 -12.61 -8.59 9.79
C SER A 12 -13.25 -7.76 10.91
N ALA A 13 -12.45 -7.11 11.75
CA ALA A 13 -12.94 -6.21 12.79
C ALA A 13 -13.65 -4.96 12.20
N HIS A 14 -13.15 -4.39 11.10
CA HIS A 14 -13.80 -3.30 10.38
C HIS A 14 -15.17 -3.71 9.84
N HIS A 15 -15.29 -4.90 9.24
CA HIS A 15 -16.57 -5.41 8.71
C HIS A 15 -17.60 -5.68 9.82
N GLN A 16 -17.15 -6.13 10.99
CA GLN A 16 -18.02 -6.33 12.16
C GLN A 16 -18.49 -5.00 12.75
N ASN A 17 -17.61 -3.99 12.84
CA ASN A 17 -17.96 -2.66 13.34
C ASN A 17 -17.19 -1.56 12.59
N ARG A 18 -17.89 -0.94 11.62
CA ARG A 18 -17.37 0.14 10.76
C ARG A 18 -17.11 1.47 11.49
N PHE A 19 -17.55 1.60 12.74
CA PHE A 19 -17.31 2.78 13.57
C PHE A 19 -16.21 2.56 14.63
N SER A 20 -15.63 1.35 14.67
CA SER A 20 -14.52 1.04 15.58
C SER A 20 -13.20 1.70 15.14
N PRO A 21 -12.22 1.86 16.05
CA PRO A 21 -10.88 2.31 15.72
C PRO A 21 -10.19 1.50 14.61
N HIS A 22 -10.51 0.21 14.47
CA HIS A 22 -10.00 -0.66 13.40
C HIS A 22 -10.31 -0.12 12.01
N SER A 23 -11.44 0.56 11.85
CA SER A 23 -11.84 1.18 10.59
C SER A 23 -10.90 2.30 10.18
N ARG A 24 -10.25 2.98 11.15
CA ARG A 24 -9.24 4.00 10.84
C ARG A 24 -7.96 3.34 10.33
N LEU A 25 -7.54 2.24 10.96
CA LEU A 25 -6.35 1.49 10.55
C LEU A 25 -6.52 0.86 9.15
N ASP A 26 -7.67 0.26 8.89
CA ASP A 26 -8.00 -0.30 7.57
C ASP A 26 -8.00 0.77 6.47
N ARG A 27 -8.57 1.95 6.74
CA ARG A 27 -8.54 3.09 5.82
C ARG A 27 -7.14 3.64 5.60
N LEU A 28 -6.28 3.66 6.62
CA LEU A 28 -4.88 4.07 6.46
C LEU A 28 -4.14 3.10 5.53
N GLN A 29 -4.32 1.80 5.70
CA GLN A 29 -3.72 0.80 4.81
C GLN A 29 -4.22 0.93 3.38
N SER A 30 -5.54 0.88 3.19
CA SER A 30 -6.17 0.93 1.87
C SER A 30 -5.93 2.27 1.17
N GLY A 31 -5.97 3.37 1.92
CA GLY A 31 -5.66 4.71 1.42
C GLY A 31 -4.20 4.86 1.01
N SER A 32 -3.24 4.35 1.81
CA SER A 32 -1.83 4.34 1.42
C SER A 32 -1.60 3.53 0.15
N ILE A 33 -2.18 2.33 0.04
CA ILE A 33 -2.09 1.51 -1.17
C ILE A 33 -2.65 2.28 -2.37
N HIS A 34 -3.84 2.88 -2.25
CA HIS A 34 -4.42 3.65 -3.33
C HIS A 34 -3.49 4.79 -3.80
N ASN A 35 -2.92 5.56 -2.87
CA ASN A 35 -2.03 6.66 -3.24
C ASN A 35 -0.67 6.20 -3.82
N ILE A 36 -0.20 5.00 -3.48
CA ILE A 36 1.04 4.46 -4.06
C ILE A 36 0.85 4.12 -5.55
N PHE A 37 -0.32 3.58 -5.91
CA PHE A 37 -0.59 3.08 -7.26
C PHE A 37 -1.39 4.07 -8.14
N THR A 38 -1.88 5.17 -7.59
CA THR A 38 -2.54 6.22 -8.37
C THR A 38 -1.51 7.19 -8.92
N THR A 39 -1.55 7.39 -10.25
CA THR A 39 -0.82 8.46 -10.94
C THR A 39 -1.75 9.66 -11.15
N SER A 40 -1.21 10.87 -11.02
CA SER A 40 -1.92 12.12 -11.31
C SER A 40 -2.36 12.15 -12.79
N PRO A 41 -3.67 12.38 -13.06
CA PRO A 41 -4.15 12.59 -14.42
C PRO A 41 -3.48 13.78 -15.12
N GLU A 42 -3.11 14.81 -14.36
CA GLU A 42 -2.40 16.00 -14.86
C GLU A 42 -1.01 15.63 -15.36
N LEU A 43 -0.24 14.86 -14.58
CA LEU A 43 1.07 14.37 -15.00
C LEU A 43 0.97 13.49 -16.26
N GLN A 44 -0.05 12.63 -16.32
CA GLN A 44 -0.30 11.82 -17.50
C GLN A 44 -0.61 12.68 -18.74
N GLN A 45 -1.47 13.69 -18.60
CA GLN A 45 -1.79 14.62 -19.70
C GLN A 45 -0.57 15.40 -20.17
N LEU A 46 0.29 15.86 -19.25
CA LEU A 46 1.52 16.57 -19.60
C LEU A 46 2.49 15.67 -20.37
N ARG A 47 2.65 14.40 -19.97
CA ARG A 47 3.45 13.41 -20.70
C ARG A 47 2.90 13.17 -22.11
N GLU A 48 1.58 13.07 -22.26
CA GLU A 48 0.93 12.88 -23.56
C GLU A 48 1.05 14.12 -24.45
N ALA A 49 1.03 15.32 -23.86
CA ALA A 49 1.21 16.59 -24.57
C ALA A 49 2.66 16.88 -24.96
N ASN A 50 3.64 16.28 -24.28
CA ASN A 50 5.06 16.48 -24.53
C ASN A 50 5.58 15.66 -25.72
N THR A 51 4.98 15.85 -26.90
CA THR A 51 5.35 15.08 -28.11
C THR A 51 6.68 15.51 -28.73
N GLU A 52 7.13 16.73 -28.46
CA GLU A 52 8.33 17.33 -29.08
C GLU A 52 9.54 17.39 -28.15
N ASN A 53 9.46 16.80 -26.94
CA ASN A 53 10.47 16.92 -25.88
C ASN A 53 10.82 18.38 -25.58
N ASP A 54 9.80 19.20 -25.36
CA ASP A 54 9.96 20.58 -24.97
C ASP A 54 10.71 20.66 -23.62
N GLU A 55 11.82 21.41 -23.57
CA GLU A 55 12.69 21.49 -22.39
C GLU A 55 11.99 22.11 -21.17
N GLU A 56 11.11 23.10 -21.38
CA GLU A 56 10.37 23.74 -20.28
C GLU A 56 9.33 22.77 -19.72
N LEU A 57 8.61 22.08 -20.60
CA LEU A 57 7.63 21.06 -20.21
C LEU A 57 8.29 19.87 -19.52
N ASN A 58 9.47 19.43 -19.97
CA ASN A 58 10.26 18.40 -19.31
C ASN A 58 10.60 18.77 -17.86
N GLY A 59 11.03 20.02 -17.62
CA GLY A 59 11.32 20.49 -16.27
C GLY A 59 10.11 20.43 -15.33
N ILE A 60 8.92 20.77 -15.84
CA ILE A 60 7.66 20.67 -15.08
C ILE A 60 7.30 19.21 -14.79
N ILE A 61 7.45 18.32 -15.79
CA ILE A 61 7.18 16.88 -15.63
C ILE A 61 8.10 16.28 -14.56
N GLU A 62 9.39 16.57 -14.61
CA GLU A 62 10.38 16.08 -13.63
C GLU A 62 10.05 16.55 -12.20
N GLU A 63 9.66 17.82 -12.03
CA GLU A 63 9.26 18.34 -10.72
C GLU A 63 8.02 17.61 -10.18
N LEU A 64 7.00 17.40 -11.02
CA LEU A 64 5.79 16.68 -10.62
C LEU A 64 6.06 15.21 -10.33
N GLU A 65 6.94 14.55 -11.09
CA GLU A 65 7.39 13.18 -10.82
C GLU A 65 8.09 13.08 -9.47
N GLN A 66 8.96 14.05 -9.14
CA GLN A 66 9.60 14.11 -7.84
C GLN A 66 8.57 14.28 -6.72
N GLN A 67 7.58 15.17 -6.88
CA GLN A 67 6.52 15.37 -5.90
C GLN A 67 5.66 14.11 -5.70
N GLU A 68 5.33 13.41 -6.79
CA GLU A 68 4.64 12.13 -6.72
C GLU A 68 5.47 11.08 -5.97
N GLU A 69 6.76 10.98 -6.27
CA GLU A 69 7.64 10.00 -5.64
C GLU A 69 7.79 10.28 -4.14
N GLU A 70 7.99 11.53 -3.75
CA GLU A 70 7.99 11.93 -2.34
C GLU A 70 6.67 11.58 -1.65
N SER A 71 5.54 11.75 -2.35
CA SER A 71 4.24 11.35 -1.85
C SER A 71 4.13 9.84 -1.65
N LYS A 72 4.55 9.05 -2.65
CA LYS A 72 4.59 7.59 -2.59
C LYS A 72 5.43 7.12 -1.40
N GLN A 73 6.62 7.69 -1.20
CA GLN A 73 7.49 7.36 -0.07
C GLN A 73 6.83 7.64 1.28
N ARG A 74 6.06 8.73 1.42
CA ARG A 74 5.27 9.00 2.65
C ARG A 74 4.25 7.89 2.92
N PHE A 75 3.53 7.43 1.89
CA PHE A 75 2.55 6.36 2.06
C PHE A 75 3.18 4.97 2.29
N ILE A 76 4.33 4.69 1.68
CA ILE A 76 5.14 3.50 1.96
C ILE A 76 5.59 3.50 3.44
N SER A 77 6.07 4.65 3.95
CA SER A 77 6.43 4.80 5.37
C SER A 77 5.24 4.46 6.30
N VAL A 78 4.01 4.89 5.96
CA VAL A 78 2.82 4.51 6.73
C VAL A 78 2.62 2.99 6.76
N LEU A 79 2.78 2.30 5.63
CA LEU A 79 2.67 0.83 5.58
C LEU A 79 3.76 0.15 6.41
N ASN A 80 4.99 0.64 6.33
CA ASN A 80 6.12 0.12 7.11
C ASN A 80 5.90 0.30 8.62
N ARG A 81 5.37 1.44 9.05
CA ARG A 81 5.00 1.68 10.45
C ARG A 81 3.94 0.71 10.95
N ILE A 82 2.94 0.41 10.11
CA ILE A 82 1.92 -0.58 10.47
C ILE A 82 2.52 -1.99 10.56
N ALA A 83 3.45 -2.34 9.67
CA ALA A 83 4.19 -3.59 9.75
C ALA A 83 5.03 -3.67 11.04
N SER A 84 5.82 -2.62 11.34
CA SER A 84 6.61 -2.55 12.58
C SER A 84 5.76 -2.66 13.84
N ALA A 85 4.57 -2.04 13.86
CA ALA A 85 3.64 -2.13 14.99
C ALA A 85 3.19 -3.57 15.32
N GLN A 86 3.27 -4.48 14.35
CA GLN A 86 2.90 -5.88 14.50
C GLN A 86 4.10 -6.77 14.82
N CYS A 87 5.32 -6.36 14.46
CA CYS A 87 6.53 -7.15 14.66
C CYS A 87 6.79 -7.47 16.14
N ASP A 88 6.61 -6.51 17.05
CA ASP A 88 6.78 -6.78 18.49
C ASP A 88 5.80 -7.85 19.01
N ARG A 89 4.58 -7.87 18.47
CA ARG A 89 3.55 -8.86 18.81
C ARG A 89 3.87 -10.24 18.25
N LEU A 90 4.42 -10.31 17.04
CA LEU A 90 4.69 -11.54 16.31
C LEU A 90 6.01 -12.20 16.72
N TYR A 91 7.04 -11.39 16.95
CA TYR A 91 8.42 -11.84 17.13
C TYR A 91 9.03 -11.45 18.49
N GLY A 92 8.32 -10.67 19.30
CA GLY A 92 8.80 -10.14 20.57
C GLY A 92 9.56 -8.83 20.42
N ALA A 93 9.47 -7.98 21.45
CA ALA A 93 10.10 -6.66 21.45
C ALA A 93 11.62 -6.75 21.35
N GLY A 94 12.22 -5.92 20.49
CA GLY A 94 13.68 -5.85 20.30
C GLY A 94 14.29 -6.93 19.41
N ASN A 95 13.47 -7.84 18.87
CA ASN A 95 13.95 -8.93 18.00
C ASN A 95 13.86 -8.60 16.50
N THR A 96 13.32 -7.43 16.13
CA THR A 96 13.13 -7.03 14.73
C THR A 96 14.04 -5.85 14.40
N ILE A 97 14.81 -5.97 13.32
CA ILE A 97 15.73 -4.92 12.84
C ILE A 97 15.16 -4.25 11.60
N GLU A 98 14.52 -5.02 10.72
CA GLU A 98 13.94 -4.56 9.47
C GLU A 98 12.61 -5.26 9.21
N VAL A 99 11.75 -4.61 8.44
CA VAL A 99 10.45 -5.11 8.02
C VAL A 99 10.35 -5.05 6.50
N ARG A 100 9.72 -6.06 5.91
CA ARG A 100 9.37 -6.06 4.49
C ARG A 100 7.89 -6.27 4.35
N SER A 101 7.22 -5.30 3.73
CA SER A 101 5.80 -5.40 3.44
C SER A 101 5.59 -6.09 2.10
N ARG A 102 4.52 -6.89 2.01
CA ARG A 102 4.06 -7.51 0.75
C ARG A 102 2.59 -7.20 0.56
N LEU A 103 2.26 -6.66 -0.60
CA LEU A 103 0.88 -6.48 -1.03
C LEU A 103 0.45 -7.68 -1.87
N ALA A 104 -0.65 -8.32 -1.49
CA ALA A 104 -1.32 -9.32 -2.29
C ALA A 104 -2.42 -8.64 -3.12
N ILE A 105 -2.30 -8.71 -4.45
CA ILE A 105 -3.26 -8.15 -5.40
C ILE A 105 -4.04 -9.31 -6.00
N ASN A 106 -5.33 -9.39 -5.68
CA ASN A 106 -6.22 -10.38 -6.27
C ASN A 106 -7.04 -9.72 -7.38
N THR A 107 -6.84 -10.17 -8.62
CA THR A 107 -7.62 -9.74 -9.78
C THR A 107 -8.65 -10.81 -10.10
N PHE A 108 -9.90 -10.53 -9.75
CA PHE A 108 -11.02 -11.40 -10.06
C PHE A 108 -11.38 -11.35 -11.56
N PRO A 109 -12.03 -12.41 -12.09
CA PRO A 109 -12.57 -12.38 -13.44
C PRO A 109 -13.43 -11.15 -13.68
N ARG A 110 -13.41 -10.63 -14.92
CA ARG A 110 -14.26 -9.49 -15.30
C ARG A 110 -15.72 -9.86 -15.07
N PHE A 111 -16.57 -8.85 -14.85
CA PHE A 111 -18.01 -9.09 -14.64
C PHE A 111 -18.68 -9.88 -15.77
N SER A 112 -18.20 -9.74 -17.02
CA SER A 112 -18.66 -10.53 -18.17
C SER A 112 -18.32 -12.02 -18.10
N GLN A 113 -17.43 -12.41 -17.18
CA GLN A 113 -16.96 -13.76 -16.92
C GLN A 113 -17.29 -14.19 -15.48
N ARG A 114 -18.27 -13.56 -14.82
CA ARG A 114 -18.66 -13.83 -13.42
C ARG A 114 -19.12 -15.27 -13.16
N ASP A 115 -19.43 -16.03 -14.20
CA ASP A 115 -19.81 -17.44 -14.08
C ASP A 115 -18.57 -18.36 -13.89
N LEU A 116 -17.36 -17.84 -14.12
CA LEU A 116 -16.12 -18.52 -13.75
C LEU A 116 -15.93 -18.48 -12.23
N PRO A 117 -15.30 -19.53 -11.64
CA PRO A 117 -14.98 -19.51 -10.22
C PRO A 117 -14.00 -18.38 -9.87
N ASP A 118 -14.02 -17.90 -8.63
CA ASP A 118 -13.08 -16.86 -8.15
C ASP A 118 -11.61 -17.27 -8.33
N GLU A 119 -11.34 -18.57 -8.28
CA GLU A 119 -10.02 -19.19 -8.52
C GLU A 119 -9.48 -18.98 -9.94
N ALA A 120 -10.35 -18.61 -10.89
CA ALA A 120 -9.94 -18.23 -12.24
C ALA A 120 -9.30 -16.83 -12.30
N GLY A 121 -9.30 -16.09 -11.18
CA GLY A 121 -8.55 -14.84 -11.03
C GLY A 121 -7.04 -15.05 -10.96
N THR A 122 -6.31 -13.93 -10.89
CA THR A 122 -4.86 -13.94 -10.68
C THR A 122 -4.51 -13.37 -9.32
N LEU A 123 -3.51 -13.98 -8.67
CA LEU A 123 -2.94 -13.49 -7.42
C LEU A 123 -1.50 -13.06 -7.67
N GLU A 124 -1.27 -11.76 -7.65
CA GLU A 124 0.04 -11.16 -7.81
C GLU A 124 0.54 -10.62 -6.47
N TYR A 125 1.86 -10.58 -6.31
CA TYR A 125 2.49 -10.04 -5.12
C TYR A 125 3.41 -8.89 -5.49
N PHE A 126 3.14 -7.72 -4.90
CA PHE A 126 4.04 -6.59 -4.96
C PHE A 126 4.87 -6.57 -3.67
N MET A 127 6.19 -6.61 -3.82
CA MET A 127 7.13 -6.60 -2.71
C MET A 127 7.68 -5.19 -2.54
N PHE A 128 7.51 -4.61 -1.36
CA PHE A 128 8.21 -3.38 -1.02
C PHE A 128 9.66 -3.70 -0.65
N GLU A 129 10.50 -2.67 -0.65
CA GLU A 129 11.86 -2.77 -0.14
C GLU A 129 11.88 -3.03 1.36
N TRP A 130 13.00 -3.57 1.84
CA TRP A 130 13.24 -3.65 3.28
C TRP A 130 13.32 -2.24 3.87
N ALA A 131 12.67 -2.05 5.01
CA ALA A 131 12.68 -0.81 5.75
C ALA A 131 13.15 -1.07 7.18
N PRO A 132 13.87 -0.14 7.81
CA PRO A 132 14.24 -0.27 9.21
C PRO A 132 12.99 -0.40 10.09
N TYR A 133 13.07 -1.23 11.12
CA TYR A 133 12.02 -1.34 12.11
C TYR A 133 11.87 -0.01 12.86
N GLU A 134 10.65 0.50 12.94
CA GLU A 134 10.30 1.67 13.74
C GLU A 134 9.54 1.26 15.00
N ARG A 135 10.04 1.66 16.16
CA ARG A 135 9.32 1.46 17.42
C ARG A 135 8.09 2.37 17.47
N VAL A 136 6.92 1.77 17.30
CA VAL A 136 5.62 2.46 17.33
C VAL A 136 4.69 1.84 18.37
N ALA A 137 3.62 2.54 18.73
CA ALA A 137 2.63 1.99 19.64
C ALA A 137 1.99 0.72 19.04
N PRO A 138 1.81 -0.35 19.84
CA PRO A 138 1.23 -1.59 19.35
C PRO A 138 -0.22 -1.35 18.91
N ILE A 139 -0.59 -1.95 17.78
CA ILE A 139 -1.98 -1.99 17.32
C ILE A 139 -2.71 -3.04 18.16
N THR A 140 -3.48 -2.59 19.14
CA THR A 140 -4.32 -3.46 19.96
C THR A 140 -5.69 -3.63 19.29
N ALA A 141 -6.07 -4.88 19.02
CA ALA A 141 -7.46 -5.21 18.77
C ALA A 141 -8.13 -5.35 20.13
N SER A 142 -8.96 -4.37 20.50
CA SER A 142 -9.82 -4.42 21.69
C SER A 142 -11.27 -4.53 21.26
#